data_AF-A0A117LIS5-F1
#
_entry.id   AF-A0A117LIS5-F1
#
_cell.length_a   1.000
_cell.length_b   1.000
_cell.length_c   1.000
_cell.angle_alpha   90.00
_cell.angle_beta   90.00
_cell.angle_gamma   90.00
#
_symmetry.space_group_name_H-M   'P 1'
#
loop_
_entity.id
_entity.type
_entity.pdbx_description
1 polymer ?
#
loop_
_entity_poly.entity_id
_entity_poly.type
_entity_poly.pdbx_seq_one_letter_code
_entity_poly.pdbx_strand_id
1 'polypeptide(L)'
;MKIQFLYSKNKEKEKLLNIYDEYQWFIDNNFPIVLPKFYAEIYENNKNNKKLFAKQLNIELSKIYDRSDYQIKSKAVKNNWQKVENNFFKILNNFNLNVRDKYFCHISLYGPEGQFNYPNIVNLRAAKRKDIKNANETIAHELIHLLIYNKVKKLKLNYQQTEGVVDLFFTETKLKTIFPKYKLESIAIHNKEIFQKLI
;
A
#
# COMPACT_ATOMS: atom_id res chain seq x y z
N MET A 1 6.87 -8.20 -16.87
CA MET A 1 6.45 -7.79 -15.51
C MET A 1 4.94 -7.72 -15.45
N LYS A 2 4.34 -8.17 -14.34
CA LYS A 2 2.89 -8.05 -14.09
C LYS A 2 2.52 -6.69 -13.49
N ILE A 3 3.47 -5.99 -12.86
CA ILE A 3 3.23 -4.68 -12.24
C ILE A 3 3.70 -3.52 -13.12
N GLN A 4 2.80 -2.57 -13.37
CA GLN A 4 3.13 -1.27 -13.96
C GLN A 4 3.26 -0.21 -12.87
N PHE A 5 4.45 0.38 -12.74
CA PHE A 5 4.71 1.48 -11.80
C PHE A 5 4.31 2.82 -12.40
N LEU A 6 3.49 3.59 -11.67
CA LEU A 6 2.89 4.84 -12.11
C LEU A 6 3.07 5.92 -11.05
N TYR A 7 3.24 7.16 -11.46
CA TYR A 7 3.23 8.32 -10.57
C TYR A 7 2.74 9.55 -11.34
N SER A 8 2.01 10.43 -10.66
CA SER A 8 1.61 11.73 -11.19
C SER A 8 1.20 12.65 -10.06
N LYS A 9 1.30 13.96 -10.29
CA LYS A 9 0.76 14.98 -9.38
C LYS A 9 -0.74 14.79 -9.10
N ASN A 10 -1.51 14.41 -10.12
CA ASN A 10 -2.95 14.18 -9.96
C ASN A 10 -3.23 13.01 -9.01
N LYS A 11 -2.47 11.92 -9.12
CA LYS A 11 -2.62 10.76 -8.21
C LYS A 11 -2.17 11.09 -6.78
N GLU A 12 -1.11 11.87 -6.62
CA GLU A 12 -0.70 12.36 -5.29
C GLU A 12 -1.80 13.24 -4.66
N LYS A 13 -2.36 14.16 -5.43
CA LYS A 13 -3.48 15.00 -5.00
C LYS A 13 -4.70 14.17 -4.60
N GLU A 14 -5.08 13.20 -5.43
CA GLU A 14 -6.19 12.28 -5.13
C GLU A 14 -5.96 11.53 -3.82
N LYS A 15 -4.75 11.01 -3.59
CA LYS A 15 -4.40 10.34 -2.34
C LYS A 15 -4.52 11.27 -1.13
N LEU A 16 -3.99 12.48 -1.22
CA LEU A 16 -4.10 13.49 -0.16
C LEU A 16 -5.55 13.93 0.07
N LEU A 17 -6.39 13.97 -0.96
CA LEU A 17 -7.83 14.24 -0.83
C LEU A 17 -8.61 13.10 -0.18
N ASN A 18 -8.19 11.85 -0.38
CA ASN A 18 -8.79 10.70 0.29
C ASN A 18 -8.43 10.68 1.77
N ILE A 19 -7.17 11.02 2.10
CA ILE A 19 -6.73 11.13 3.49
C ILE A 19 -7.54 12.18 4.26
N TYR A 20 -8.06 13.23 3.61
CA TYR A 20 -8.90 14.24 4.28
C TYR A 20 -10.07 13.62 5.04
N ASP A 21 -10.74 12.62 4.48
CA ASP A 21 -11.91 11.99 5.12
C ASP A 21 -11.52 11.10 6.31
N GLU A 22 -10.28 10.57 6.29
CA GLU A 22 -9.77 9.62 7.28
C GLU A 22 -8.75 10.25 8.25
N TYR A 23 -8.42 11.53 8.08
CA TYR A 23 -7.26 12.13 8.73
C TYR A 23 -7.40 12.10 10.27
N GLN A 24 -8.60 12.34 10.78
CA GLN A 24 -8.86 12.23 12.22
C GLN A 24 -8.63 10.81 12.74
N TRP A 25 -9.01 9.78 11.97
CA TRP A 25 -8.78 8.39 12.36
C TRP A 25 -7.28 8.07 12.48
N PHE A 26 -6.45 8.57 11.55
CA PHE A 26 -4.99 8.42 11.63
C PHE A 26 -4.42 9.05 12.91
N ILE A 27 -4.92 10.23 13.29
CA ILE A 27 -4.51 10.93 14.52
C ILE A 27 -4.94 10.12 15.75
N ASP A 28 -6.23 9.79 15.83
CA ASP A 28 -6.83 9.15 17.02
C ASP A 28 -6.24 7.77 17.29
N ASN A 29 -5.82 7.05 16.25
CA ASN A 29 -5.21 5.71 16.36
C ASN A 29 -3.67 5.75 16.35
N ASN A 30 -3.06 6.94 16.35
CA ASN A 30 -1.60 7.12 16.23
C ASN A 30 -1.00 6.27 15.08
N PHE A 31 -1.75 6.17 13.97
CA PHE A 31 -1.38 5.31 12.86
C PHE A 31 -0.32 6.00 11.98
N PRO A 32 0.81 5.33 11.64
CA PRO A 32 1.89 5.98 10.91
C PRO A 32 1.50 6.50 9.52
N ILE A 33 1.53 7.83 9.36
CA ILE A 33 1.26 8.50 8.08
C ILE A 33 2.34 9.56 7.80
N VAL A 34 2.70 9.74 6.52
CA VAL A 34 3.61 10.81 6.10
C VAL A 34 2.81 11.82 5.29
N LEU A 35 2.85 13.09 5.68
CA LEU A 35 2.11 14.16 5.02
C LEU A 35 3.03 15.33 4.68
N PRO A 36 2.68 16.15 3.67
CA PRO A 36 3.41 17.38 3.41
C PRO A 36 3.26 18.35 4.59
N LYS A 37 4.29 19.16 4.85
CA LYS A 37 4.34 20.05 6.04
C LYS A 37 3.12 20.96 6.18
N PHE A 38 2.55 21.43 5.07
CA PHE A 38 1.39 22.31 5.06
C PHE A 38 0.06 21.59 5.37
N TYR A 39 0.02 20.25 5.33
CA TYR A 39 -1.24 19.50 5.28
C TYR A 39 -2.11 19.73 6.52
N ALA A 40 -1.52 19.63 7.72
CA ALA A 40 -2.25 19.76 8.97
C ALA A 40 -2.87 21.16 9.12
N GLU A 41 -2.11 22.20 8.77
CA GLU A 41 -2.57 23.59 8.80
C GLU A 41 -3.76 23.82 7.86
N ILE A 42 -3.65 23.39 6.59
CA ILE A 42 -4.77 23.52 5.66
C ILE A 42 -5.95 22.65 6.07
N TYR A 43 -5.73 21.49 6.71
CA TYR A 43 -6.82 20.65 7.19
C TYR A 43 -7.60 21.35 8.31
N GLU A 44 -6.92 21.84 9.35
CA GLU A 44 -7.60 22.51 10.47
C GLU A 44 -8.36 23.76 10.01
N ASN A 45 -7.77 24.58 9.13
CA ASN A 45 -8.42 25.77 8.58
C ASN A 45 -9.65 25.45 7.71
N ASN A 46 -9.79 24.22 7.21
CA ASN A 46 -10.82 23.82 6.26
C ASN A 46 -11.52 22.50 6.64
N LYS A 47 -11.50 22.12 7.92
CA LYS A 47 -11.96 20.80 8.40
C LYS A 47 -13.39 20.48 7.97
N ASN A 48 -14.24 21.50 7.86
CA ASN A 48 -15.65 21.37 7.44
C ASN A 48 -15.92 21.84 5.99
N ASN A 49 -14.87 22.11 5.20
CA ASN A 49 -15.00 22.62 3.83
C ASN A 49 -13.99 21.94 2.88
N LYS A 50 -14.29 20.70 2.49
CA LYS A 50 -13.46 19.91 1.57
C LYS A 50 -13.18 20.61 0.24
N LYS A 51 -14.10 21.44 -0.26
CA LYS A 51 -13.92 22.20 -1.50
C LYS A 51 -12.82 23.24 -1.36
N LEU A 52 -12.80 23.99 -0.25
CA LEU A 52 -11.77 24.98 0.03
C LEU A 52 -10.43 24.30 0.35
N PHE A 53 -10.46 23.21 1.12
CA PHE A 53 -9.29 22.35 1.35
C PHE A 53 -8.67 21.90 0.02
N ALA A 54 -9.45 21.35 -0.90
CA ALA A 54 -8.97 20.86 -2.19
C ALA A 54 -8.31 21.95 -3.04
N LYS A 55 -8.84 23.19 -2.97
CA LYS A 55 -8.25 24.35 -3.65
C LYS A 55 -6.88 24.70 -3.06
N GLN A 56 -6.79 24.81 -1.73
CA GLN A 56 -5.54 25.13 -1.04
C GLN A 56 -4.49 24.01 -1.22
N LEU A 57 -4.90 22.75 -1.07
CA LEU A 57 -4.05 21.58 -1.33
C LEU A 57 -3.44 21.64 -2.74
N ASN A 58 -4.24 21.94 -3.76
CA ASN A 58 -3.73 22.02 -5.13
C ASN A 58 -2.69 23.14 -5.28
N ILE A 59 -2.89 24.29 -4.64
CA ILE A 59 -1.93 25.40 -4.66
C ILE A 59 -0.62 24.99 -3.98
N GLU A 60 -0.69 24.50 -2.74
CA GLU A 60 0.52 24.16 -1.97
C GLU A 60 1.27 22.97 -2.54
N LEU A 61 0.56 21.92 -2.98
CA LEU A 61 1.19 20.77 -3.64
C LEU A 61 1.90 21.18 -4.93
N SER A 62 1.37 22.17 -5.66
CA SER A 62 2.01 22.67 -6.88
C SER A 62 3.39 23.30 -6.63
N LYS A 63 3.59 23.89 -5.45
CA LYS A 63 4.86 24.54 -5.09
C LYS A 63 5.96 23.53 -4.77
N ILE A 64 5.60 22.37 -4.24
CA ILE A 64 6.56 21.36 -3.75
C ILE A 64 6.67 20.12 -4.64
N TYR A 65 5.77 19.94 -5.61
CA TYR A 65 5.79 18.76 -6.48
C TYR A 65 6.97 18.81 -7.44
N ASP A 66 7.95 17.93 -7.23
CA ASP A 66 9.05 17.69 -8.15
C ASP A 66 8.91 16.30 -8.78
N ARG A 67 8.58 16.26 -10.08
CA ARG A 67 8.43 15.02 -10.84
C ARG A 67 9.70 14.15 -10.82
N SER A 68 10.88 14.76 -10.74
CA SER A 68 12.16 14.05 -10.82
C SER A 68 12.36 13.12 -9.62
N ASP A 69 11.96 13.56 -8.41
CA ASP A 69 12.03 12.74 -7.19
C ASP A 69 11.19 11.47 -7.33
N TYR A 70 9.95 11.60 -7.81
CA TYR A 70 9.08 10.46 -8.10
C TYR A 70 9.68 9.50 -9.13
N GLN A 71 10.28 10.04 -10.19
CA GLN A 71 10.89 9.24 -11.24
C GLN A 71 12.07 8.40 -10.71
N ILE A 72 12.96 9.03 -9.94
CA ILE A 72 14.13 8.36 -9.33
C ILE A 72 13.66 7.25 -8.39
N LYS A 73 12.73 7.57 -7.50
CA LYS A 73 12.19 6.63 -6.50
C LYS A 73 11.42 5.49 -7.15
N SER A 74 10.57 5.79 -8.12
CA SER A 74 9.82 4.78 -8.90
C SER A 74 10.76 3.84 -9.65
N LYS A 75 11.84 4.36 -10.25
CA LYS A 75 12.85 3.52 -10.91
C LYS A 75 13.56 2.60 -9.92
N ALA A 76 13.94 3.10 -8.75
CA ALA A 76 14.59 2.30 -7.70
C ALA A 76 13.67 1.17 -7.22
N VAL A 77 12.41 1.48 -6.89
CA VAL A 77 11.40 0.49 -6.49
C VAL A 77 11.18 -0.55 -7.59
N LYS A 78 10.96 -0.10 -8.84
CA LYS A 78 10.75 -0.99 -9.99
C LYS A 78 11.91 -1.98 -10.15
N ASN A 79 13.15 -1.49 -10.12
CA ASN A 79 14.34 -2.32 -10.27
C ASN A 79 14.49 -3.34 -9.13
N ASN A 80 14.09 -2.98 -7.90
CA ASN A 80 14.10 -3.91 -6.78
C ASN A 80 13.00 -4.97 -6.90
N TRP A 81 11.79 -4.58 -7.32
CA TRP A 81 10.67 -5.51 -7.49
C TRP A 81 10.92 -6.53 -8.60
N GLN A 82 11.50 -6.08 -9.72
CA GLN A 82 11.86 -6.94 -10.86
C GLN A 82 12.69 -8.16 -10.46
N LYS A 83 13.54 -8.04 -9.44
CA LYS A 83 14.41 -9.13 -8.96
C LYS A 83 13.63 -10.25 -8.26
N VAL A 84 12.46 -9.95 -7.71
CA VAL A 84 11.68 -10.90 -6.89
C VAL A 84 10.35 -11.32 -7.53
N GLU A 85 9.83 -10.52 -8.47
CA GLU A 85 8.49 -10.67 -9.06
C GLU A 85 8.21 -12.09 -9.58
N ASN A 86 9.14 -12.66 -10.36
CA ASN A 86 8.92 -13.98 -10.96
C ASN A 86 8.76 -15.07 -9.89
N ASN A 87 9.65 -15.07 -8.88
CA ASN A 87 9.57 -16.06 -7.79
C ASN A 87 8.32 -15.84 -6.94
N PHE A 88 7.96 -14.58 -6.67
CA PHE A 88 6.74 -14.22 -5.93
C PHE A 88 5.48 -14.80 -6.60
N PHE A 89 5.25 -14.50 -7.88
CA PHE A 89 4.08 -15.01 -8.58
C PHE A 89 4.14 -16.52 -8.82
N LYS A 90 5.33 -17.10 -9.05
CA LYS A 90 5.48 -18.56 -9.16
C LYS A 90 5.07 -19.27 -7.87
N ILE A 91 5.38 -18.70 -6.70
CA ILE A 91 4.95 -19.25 -5.41
C ILE A 91 3.43 -19.14 -5.28
N LEU A 92 2.87 -17.97 -5.58
CA LEU A 92 1.44 -17.71 -5.42
C LEU A 92 0.55 -18.51 -6.38
N ASN A 93 1.05 -18.82 -7.58
CA ASN A 93 0.35 -19.66 -8.56
C ASN A 93 0.18 -21.12 -8.09
N ASN A 94 0.86 -21.56 -7.02
CA ASN A 94 0.64 -22.89 -6.44
C ASN A 94 -0.62 -22.95 -5.55
N PHE A 95 -1.25 -21.81 -5.28
CA PHE A 95 -2.47 -21.70 -4.49
C PHE A 95 -3.65 -21.40 -5.41
N ASN A 96 -4.87 -21.70 -4.95
CA ASN A 96 -6.08 -21.42 -5.72
C ASN A 96 -6.46 -19.92 -5.60
N LEU A 97 -5.59 -19.04 -6.11
CA LEU A 97 -5.73 -17.59 -6.07
C LEU A 97 -5.90 -17.02 -7.48
N ASN A 98 -6.73 -15.97 -7.61
CA ASN A 98 -6.97 -15.32 -8.90
C ASN A 98 -5.88 -14.29 -9.19
N VAL A 99 -4.74 -14.76 -9.72
CA VAL A 99 -3.63 -13.91 -10.14
C VAL A 99 -3.96 -13.23 -11.47
N ARG A 100 -4.05 -11.90 -11.45
CA ARG A 100 -4.34 -11.10 -12.65
C ARG A 100 -3.11 -11.00 -13.56
N ASP A 101 -3.36 -10.65 -14.82
CA ASP A 101 -2.29 -10.37 -15.78
C ASP A 101 -1.58 -9.06 -15.51
N LYS A 102 -2.30 -8.08 -14.95
CA LYS A 102 -1.79 -6.73 -14.76
C LYS A 102 -2.25 -6.08 -13.44
N TYR A 103 -1.28 -5.51 -12.75
CA TYR A 103 -1.45 -4.68 -11.56
C TYR A 103 -0.83 -3.30 -11.77
N PHE A 104 -1.31 -2.32 -11.02
CA PHE A 104 -0.79 -0.96 -11.04
C PHE A 104 -0.24 -0.60 -9.66
N CYS A 105 1.02 -0.21 -9.60
CA CYS A 105 1.63 0.31 -8.38
C CYS A 105 1.80 1.83 -8.51
N HIS A 106 0.97 2.58 -7.78
CA HIS A 106 1.07 4.04 -7.71
C HIS A 106 2.08 4.45 -6.64
N ILE A 107 3.16 5.11 -7.08
CA ILE A 107 4.18 5.66 -6.19
C ILE A 107 3.75 7.05 -5.72
N SER A 108 3.77 7.24 -4.41
CA SER A 108 3.46 8.50 -3.73
C SER A 108 4.55 8.83 -2.71
N LEU A 109 4.73 10.10 -2.37
CA LEU A 109 5.61 10.54 -1.28
C LEU A 109 4.89 10.66 0.06
N TYR A 110 3.56 10.48 0.07
CA TYR A 110 2.71 10.73 1.22
C TYR A 110 1.73 9.57 1.47
N GLY A 111 1.06 9.61 2.62
CA GLY A 111 0.12 8.59 3.10
C GLY A 111 0.76 7.46 3.91
N PRO A 112 0.02 6.35 4.11
CA PRO A 112 0.50 5.15 4.79
C PRO A 112 1.57 4.44 3.95
N GLU A 113 2.28 3.47 4.54
CA GLU A 113 3.37 2.74 3.88
C GLU A 113 2.90 1.99 2.64
N GLY A 114 1.85 1.19 2.79
CA GLY A 114 1.11 0.51 1.73
C GLY A 114 -0.39 0.74 1.87
N GLN A 115 -1.11 0.54 0.76
CA GLN A 115 -2.56 0.39 0.73
C GLN A 115 -2.94 -0.29 -0.58
N PHE A 116 -3.88 -1.23 -0.54
CA PHE A 116 -4.46 -1.82 -1.74
C PHE A 116 -5.82 -1.19 -2.08
N ASN A 117 -6.07 -1.02 -3.38
CA ASN A 117 -7.39 -0.68 -3.91
C ASN A 117 -7.81 -1.79 -4.89
N TYR A 118 -8.78 -2.60 -4.48
CA TYR A 118 -9.36 -3.65 -5.34
C TYR A 118 -9.94 -3.01 -6.62
N PRO A 119 -9.72 -3.58 -7.82
CA PRO A 119 -9.29 -4.96 -8.07
C PRO A 119 -7.79 -5.21 -8.27
N ASN A 120 -6.97 -4.19 -8.49
CA ASN A 120 -5.61 -4.42 -9.01
C ASN A 120 -4.62 -3.27 -8.75
N ILE A 121 -4.91 -2.39 -7.79
CA ILE A 121 -4.09 -1.22 -7.50
C ILE A 121 -3.39 -1.41 -6.15
N VAL A 122 -2.09 -1.12 -6.12
CA VAL A 122 -1.27 -0.96 -4.92
C VAL A 122 -0.80 0.49 -4.85
N ASN A 123 -1.06 1.17 -3.76
CA ASN A 123 -0.51 2.48 -3.46
C ASN A 123 0.70 2.29 -2.53
N LEU A 124 1.88 2.72 -2.97
CA LEU A 124 3.12 2.58 -2.22
C LEU A 124 3.68 3.96 -1.88
N ARG A 125 4.00 4.18 -0.60
CA ARG A 125 4.80 5.33 -0.20
C ARG A 125 6.28 5.10 -0.48
N ALA A 126 6.97 6.11 -1.00
CA ALA A 126 8.40 6.15 -1.21
C ALA A 126 9.02 7.47 -0.70
N ALA A 127 8.61 7.93 0.48
CA ALA A 127 9.03 9.22 1.03
C ALA A 127 10.53 9.23 1.40
N LYS A 128 10.97 8.18 2.10
CA LYS A 128 12.30 8.06 2.70
C LYS A 128 13.04 6.82 2.17
N ARG A 129 14.37 6.77 2.38
CA ARG A 129 15.20 5.61 2.00
C ARG A 129 14.71 4.29 2.62
N LYS A 130 14.16 4.33 3.84
CA LYS A 130 13.56 3.16 4.50
C LYS A 130 12.38 2.61 3.70
N ASP A 131 11.50 3.47 3.19
CA ASP A 131 10.34 3.05 2.39
C ASP A 131 10.81 2.31 1.13
N ILE A 132 11.80 2.83 0.41
CA ILE A 132 12.35 2.20 -0.80
C ILE A 132 13.01 0.84 -0.48
N LYS A 133 13.65 0.72 0.69
CA LYS A 133 14.26 -0.53 1.15
C LYS A 133 13.19 -1.60 1.45
N ASN A 134 12.06 -1.18 2.01
CA ASN A 134 10.95 -2.06 2.39
C ASN A 134 9.95 -2.29 1.24
N ALA A 135 10.05 -1.53 0.14
CA ALA A 135 9.04 -1.49 -0.91
C ALA A 135 8.64 -2.87 -1.48
N ASN A 136 9.58 -3.81 -1.62
CA ASN A 136 9.24 -5.14 -2.11
C ASN A 136 8.31 -5.90 -1.16
N GLU A 137 8.54 -5.76 0.15
CA GLU A 137 7.72 -6.37 1.19
C GLU A 137 6.33 -5.75 1.21
N THR A 138 6.25 -4.41 1.21
CA THR A 138 4.99 -3.68 1.12
C THR A 138 4.21 -4.04 -0.14
N ILE A 139 4.85 -4.05 -1.32
CA ILE A 139 4.19 -4.43 -2.57
C ILE A 139 3.65 -5.87 -2.49
N ALA A 140 4.44 -6.82 -1.98
CA ALA A 140 4.02 -8.20 -1.84
C ALA A 140 2.80 -8.33 -0.91
N HIS A 141 2.83 -7.64 0.24
CA HIS A 141 1.76 -7.64 1.22
C HIS A 141 0.44 -7.11 0.61
N GLU A 142 0.48 -5.93 -0.01
CA GLU A 142 -0.71 -5.33 -0.65
C GLU A 142 -1.23 -6.15 -1.85
N LEU A 143 -0.34 -6.83 -2.58
CA LEU A 143 -0.77 -7.74 -3.65
C LEU A 143 -1.51 -8.96 -3.09
N ILE A 144 -1.06 -9.52 -1.97
CA ILE A 144 -1.73 -10.66 -1.35
C ILE A 144 -3.13 -10.27 -0.91
N HIS A 145 -3.32 -9.09 -0.31
CA HIS A 145 -4.64 -8.52 -0.03
C HIS A 145 -5.56 -8.53 -1.26
N LEU A 146 -5.07 -8.05 -2.41
CA LEU A 146 -5.83 -8.07 -3.67
C LEU A 146 -6.21 -9.49 -4.13
N LEU A 147 -5.30 -10.46 -3.94
CA LEU A 147 -5.49 -11.85 -4.37
C LEU A 147 -6.51 -12.60 -3.52
N ILE A 148 -6.53 -12.32 -2.21
CA ILE A 148 -7.44 -13.00 -1.27
C ILE A 148 -8.75 -12.24 -1.05
N TYR A 149 -8.87 -11.01 -1.55
CA TYR A 149 -9.99 -10.10 -1.28
C TYR A 149 -11.37 -10.77 -1.33
N ASN A 150 -11.70 -11.47 -2.42
CA ASN A 150 -13.00 -12.11 -2.58
C ASN A 150 -13.22 -13.26 -1.58
N LYS A 151 -12.15 -13.99 -1.23
CA LYS A 151 -12.24 -15.10 -0.28
C LYS A 151 -12.40 -14.60 1.16
N VAL A 152 -11.64 -13.57 1.54
CA VAL A 152 -11.77 -12.87 2.83
C VAL A 152 -13.18 -12.30 2.99
N LYS A 153 -13.70 -11.63 1.95
CA LYS A 153 -15.08 -11.12 1.93
C LYS A 153 -16.12 -12.24 2.09
N LYS A 154 -15.93 -13.38 1.43
CA LYS A 154 -16.80 -14.56 1.55
C LYS A 154 -16.78 -15.14 2.97
N LEU A 155 -15.62 -15.16 3.62
CA LEU A 155 -15.45 -15.65 4.99
C LEU A 155 -15.83 -14.61 6.06
N LYS A 156 -16.17 -13.38 5.65
CA LYS A 156 -16.53 -12.25 6.54
C LYS A 156 -15.47 -11.98 7.61
N LEU A 157 -14.18 -12.08 7.24
CA LEU A 157 -13.10 -11.79 8.18
C LEU A 157 -13.08 -10.28 8.49
N ASN A 158 -12.76 -9.95 9.73
CA ASN A 158 -12.52 -8.57 10.12
C ASN A 158 -11.10 -8.11 9.70
N TYR A 159 -10.77 -6.83 9.93
CA TYR A 159 -9.48 -6.25 9.58
C TYR A 159 -8.29 -7.04 10.17
N GLN A 160 -8.29 -7.29 11.49
CA GLN A 160 -7.20 -7.99 12.18
C GLN A 160 -6.99 -9.42 11.67
N GLN A 161 -8.09 -10.13 11.37
CA GLN A 161 -8.03 -11.47 10.80
C GLN A 161 -7.51 -11.44 9.35
N THR A 162 -7.87 -10.41 8.59
CA THR A 162 -7.40 -10.23 7.21
C THR A 162 -5.89 -10.00 7.19
N GLU A 163 -5.38 -9.06 7.99
CA GLU A 163 -3.93 -8.84 8.14
C GLU A 163 -3.22 -10.11 8.59
N GLY A 164 -3.80 -10.86 9.54
CA GLY A 164 -3.21 -12.10 10.03
C GLY A 164 -3.09 -13.18 8.97
N VAL A 165 -4.05 -13.28 8.05
CA VAL A 165 -3.96 -14.18 6.91
C VAL A 165 -2.87 -13.74 5.94
N VAL A 166 -2.80 -12.44 5.61
CA VAL A 166 -1.77 -11.92 4.69
C VAL A 166 -0.38 -12.19 5.25
N ASP A 167 -0.18 -11.92 6.53
CA ASP A 167 1.05 -12.22 7.27
C ASP A 167 1.44 -13.71 7.19
N LEU A 168 0.47 -14.61 7.33
CA LEU A 168 0.71 -16.05 7.26
C LEU A 168 1.19 -16.51 5.88
N PHE A 169 0.94 -15.78 4.80
CA PHE A 169 1.58 -16.08 3.51
C PHE A 169 3.11 -15.98 3.61
N PHE A 170 3.64 -15.03 4.37
CA PHE A 170 5.10 -14.83 4.48
C PHE A 170 5.78 -15.88 5.35
N THR A 171 5.08 -16.49 6.31
CA THR A 171 5.67 -17.46 7.26
C THR A 171 5.34 -18.92 6.93
N GLU A 172 4.13 -19.19 6.45
CA GLU A 172 3.64 -20.56 6.20
C GLU A 172 3.84 -21.02 4.75
N THR A 173 4.31 -20.15 3.85
CA THR A 173 4.60 -20.50 2.46
C THR A 173 6.08 -20.38 2.10
N LYS A 174 6.41 -20.68 0.84
CA LYS A 174 7.75 -20.46 0.29
C LYS A 174 8.11 -18.98 0.16
N LEU A 175 7.20 -18.02 0.41
CA LEU A 175 7.54 -16.59 0.41
C LEU A 175 8.61 -16.23 1.43
N LYS A 176 8.76 -16.99 2.53
CA LYS A 176 9.88 -16.82 3.48
C LYS A 176 11.27 -16.92 2.87
N THR A 177 11.42 -17.52 1.69
CA THR A 177 12.71 -17.58 0.98
C THR A 177 13.03 -16.26 0.27
N ILE A 178 12.00 -15.48 -0.10
CA ILE A 178 12.13 -14.15 -0.70
C ILE A 178 12.17 -13.08 0.40
N PHE A 179 11.37 -13.25 1.44
CA PHE A 179 11.18 -12.30 2.54
C PHE A 179 11.51 -12.94 3.91
N PRO A 180 12.76 -13.37 4.16
CA PRO A 180 13.12 -14.12 5.37
C PRO A 180 13.07 -13.30 6.66
N LYS A 181 12.95 -11.97 6.56
CA LYS A 181 12.92 -11.04 7.69
C LYS A 181 11.58 -10.32 7.84
N TYR A 182 10.54 -10.83 7.16
CA TYR A 182 9.19 -10.29 7.27
C TYR A 182 8.76 -10.26 8.74
N LYS A 183 8.19 -9.14 9.17
CA LYS A 183 7.66 -8.98 10.53
C LYS A 183 6.15 -8.97 10.46
N LEU A 184 5.53 -9.85 11.25
CA LEU A 184 4.08 -9.88 11.40
C LEU A 184 3.59 -8.56 11.99
N GLU A 185 2.43 -8.09 11.51
CA GLU A 185 1.81 -6.90 12.04
C GLU A 185 1.27 -7.15 13.44
N SER A 186 1.55 -6.23 14.37
CA SER A 186 1.15 -6.41 15.78
C SER A 186 -0.36 -6.36 16.00
N ILE A 187 -1.11 -5.76 15.07
CA ILE A 187 -2.58 -5.65 15.13
C ILE A 187 -3.29 -6.92 14.62
N ALA A 188 -2.56 -7.81 13.96
CA ALA A 188 -3.12 -8.96 13.26
C ALA A 188 -3.45 -10.13 14.21
N ILE A 189 -4.50 -10.89 13.85
CA ILE A 189 -4.86 -12.16 14.50
C ILE A 189 -4.49 -13.32 13.57
N HIS A 190 -3.38 -13.99 13.89
CA HIS A 190 -2.85 -15.08 13.07
C HIS A 190 -3.55 -16.42 13.34
N ASN A 191 -4.59 -16.72 12.55
CA ASN A 191 -5.31 -18.00 12.64
C ASN A 191 -4.93 -18.92 11.46
N LYS A 192 -4.18 -19.98 11.76
CA LYS A 192 -3.73 -20.95 10.75
C LYS A 192 -4.87 -21.76 10.12
N GLU A 193 -5.94 -22.05 10.85
CA GLU A 193 -7.09 -22.77 10.30
C GLU A 193 -7.83 -21.94 9.25
N ILE A 194 -7.99 -20.64 9.50
CA ILE A 194 -8.57 -19.70 8.51
C ILE A 194 -7.67 -19.61 7.29
N PHE A 195 -6.35 -19.52 7.49
CA PHE A 195 -5.37 -19.50 6.40
C PHE A 195 -5.46 -20.75 5.52
N GLN A 196 -5.55 -21.96 6.10
CA GLN A 196 -5.70 -23.20 5.34
C GLN A 196 -7.00 -23.26 4.52
N LYS A 197 -8.08 -22.60 4.96
CA LYS A 197 -9.32 -22.47 4.18
C LYS A 197 -9.18 -21.53 2.97
N LEU A 198 -8.13 -20.72 2.91
CA LEU A 198 -7.95 -19.68 1.91
C LEU A 198 -7.05 -20.09 0.74
N ILE A 199 -6.07 -20.96 0.96
CA ILE A 199 -5.07 -21.33 -0.04
C ILE A 199 -5.45 -22.56 -0.85
#